data_AF-A0A098AZA8-F1
#
_entry.id   AF-A0A098AZA8-F1
#
_cell.length_a   1.000
_cell.length_b   1.000
_cell.length_c   1.000
_cell.angle_alpha   90.00
_cell.angle_beta   90.00
_cell.angle_gamma   90.00
#
_symmetry.space_group_name_H-M   'P 1'
#
loop_
_entity.id
_entity.type
_entity.pdbx_description
1 polymer ?
#
loop_
_entity_poly.entity_id
_entity_poly.type
_entity_poly.pdbx_seq_one_letter_code
_entity_poly.pdbx_strand_id
1 'polypeptide(L)'
;MIKDIEGIILKITALSTADFADTRIPTAIIVRLFQYVDDNAALMQAIMATKGNYALQSKMKKLMWSNIFEKNCISLVKREKMLVPGEYLASYIASAHFGVIQEWLDRGRQESPEEMARILVNITFHGPLFAAGIFS
;
A
#
# COMPACT_ATOMS: atom_id res chain seq x y z
N MET A 1 -0.85 14.81 -11.09
CA MET A 1 -0.73 13.35 -11.31
C MET A 1 0.49 12.75 -10.61
N ILE A 2 1.70 12.73 -11.22
CA ILE A 2 2.87 12.04 -10.64
C ILE A 2 3.25 12.59 -9.25
N LYS A 3 3.20 13.91 -9.09
CA LYS A 3 3.51 14.59 -7.83
C LYS A 3 2.55 14.24 -6.68
N ASP A 4 1.28 13.97 -6.99
CA ASP A 4 0.25 13.68 -5.99
C ASP A 4 0.43 12.25 -5.45
N ILE A 5 0.67 11.29 -6.34
CA ILE A 5 1.04 9.91 -5.98
C ILE A 5 2.34 9.89 -5.16
N GLU A 6 3.37 10.63 -5.60
CA GLU A 6 4.62 10.75 -4.85
C GLU A 6 4.40 11.34 -3.46
N GLY A 7 3.56 12.38 -3.34
CA GLY A 7 3.21 13.00 -2.07
C GLY A 7 2.47 12.05 -1.11
N ILE A 8 1.52 11.26 -1.63
CA ILE A 8 0.81 10.24 -0.85
C ILE A 8 1.77 9.15 -0.39
N ILE A 9 2.61 8.64 -1.29
CA ILE A 9 3.61 7.60 -0.95
C ILE A 9 4.59 8.13 0.09
N LEU A 10 5.10 9.35 -0.06
CA LEU A 10 6.00 9.96 0.91
C LEU A 10 5.35 10.04 2.30
N LYS A 11 4.10 10.47 2.39
CA LYS A 11 3.34 10.54 3.66
C LYS A 11 3.15 9.17 4.29
N ILE A 12 2.75 8.15 3.52
CA ILE A 12 2.66 6.76 4.01
C ILE A 12 4.00 6.34 4.61
N THR A 13 5.09 6.67 3.92
CA THR A 13 6.40 6.22 4.34
C THR A 13 7.01 7.00 5.50
N ALA A 14 6.49 8.19 5.82
CA ALA A 14 6.93 9.01 6.94
C ALA A 14 6.21 8.66 8.26
N LEU A 15 5.33 7.65 8.26
CA LEU A 15 4.57 7.22 9.44
C LEU A 15 5.46 6.58 10.51
N SER A 16 5.19 6.90 11.77
CA SER A 16 5.86 6.33 12.95
C SER A 16 4.99 5.31 13.70
N THR A 17 5.58 4.57 14.63
CA THR A 17 4.87 3.67 15.58
C THR A 17 3.71 4.34 16.31
N ALA A 18 3.88 5.60 16.71
CA ALA A 18 2.83 6.34 17.42
C ALA A 18 1.65 6.62 16.49
N ASP A 19 1.92 6.92 15.22
CA ASP A 19 0.87 7.11 14.21
C ASP A 19 0.12 5.82 13.94
N PHE A 20 0.79 4.66 13.99
CA PHE A 20 0.11 3.36 13.85
C PHE A 20 -0.71 2.95 15.07
N ALA A 21 -0.34 3.39 16.28
CA ALA A 21 -1.16 3.21 17.47
C ALA A 21 -2.47 4.02 17.39
N ASP A 22 -2.44 5.17 16.73
CA ASP A 22 -3.64 5.91 16.34
C ASP A 22 -4.16 5.40 14.99
N THR A 23 -4.87 4.28 15.00
CA THR A 23 -5.42 3.61 13.80
C THR A 23 -6.21 4.51 12.85
N ARG A 24 -6.64 5.70 13.28
CA ARG A 24 -7.28 6.72 12.44
C ARG A 24 -6.30 7.34 11.44
N ILE A 25 -5.04 7.55 11.81
CA ILE A 25 -4.02 8.18 10.95
C ILE A 25 -3.63 7.28 9.77
N PRO A 26 -3.24 5.99 9.95
CA PRO A 26 -2.93 5.08 8.85
C PRO A 26 -4.12 4.91 7.92
N THR A 27 -5.32 4.76 8.50
CA THR A 27 -6.56 4.64 7.73
C THR A 27 -6.79 5.89 6.87
N ALA A 28 -6.70 7.10 7.44
CA ALA A 28 -6.94 8.34 6.69
C ALA A 28 -5.97 8.53 5.50
N ILE A 29 -4.72 8.11 5.63
CA ILE A 29 -3.76 8.19 4.52
C ILE A 29 -4.08 7.16 3.44
N ILE A 30 -4.46 5.94 3.82
CA ILE A 30 -4.86 4.91 2.86
C ILE A 30 -6.18 5.28 2.16
N VAL A 31 -7.12 5.93 2.87
CA VAL A 31 -8.33 6.52 2.25
C VAL A 31 -7.94 7.52 1.17
N ARG A 32 -7.01 8.44 1.45
CA ARG A 32 -6.53 9.42 0.45
C ARG A 32 -5.88 8.74 -0.77
N LEU A 33 -5.20 7.61 -0.58
CA LEU A 33 -4.67 6.81 -1.67
C LEU A 33 -5.80 6.29 -2.56
N PHE A 34 -6.81 5.64 -1.98
CA PHE A 34 -7.93 5.11 -2.76
C PHE A 34 -8.79 6.22 -3.38
N GLN A 35 -9.00 7.34 -2.70
CA GLN A 35 -9.69 8.50 -3.26
C GLN A 35 -8.96 9.02 -4.50
N TYR A 36 -7.63 9.16 -4.41
CA TYR A 36 -6.83 9.57 -5.56
C TYR A 36 -6.95 8.59 -6.72
N VAL A 37 -6.92 7.28 -6.44
CA VAL A 37 -7.11 6.25 -7.47
C VAL A 37 -8.49 6.34 -8.11
N ASP A 38 -9.54 6.56 -7.34
CA ASP A 38 -10.93 6.72 -7.85
C ASP A 38 -11.07 7.97 -8.72
N ASP A 39 -10.61 9.11 -8.22
CA ASP A 39 -10.62 10.40 -8.94
C ASP A 39 -9.87 10.32 -10.29
N ASN A 40 -8.93 9.37 -10.43
CA ASN A 40 -8.09 9.17 -11.61
C ASN A 40 -8.31 7.79 -12.27
N ALA A 41 -9.44 7.12 -12.02
CA ALA A 41 -9.58 5.70 -12.30
C ALA A 41 -9.40 5.30 -13.77
N ALA A 42 -9.92 6.08 -14.72
CA ALA A 42 -9.76 5.80 -16.15
C ALA A 42 -8.28 5.78 -16.56
N LEU A 43 -7.50 6.72 -16.03
CA LEU A 43 -6.07 6.81 -16.26
C LEU A 43 -5.32 5.68 -15.55
N MET A 44 -5.70 5.37 -14.32
CA MET A 44 -5.11 4.26 -13.56
C MET A 44 -5.34 2.91 -14.27
N GLN A 45 -6.56 2.64 -14.74
CA GLN A 45 -6.88 1.45 -15.54
C GLN A 45 -6.05 1.41 -16.82
N ALA A 46 -5.92 2.53 -17.55
CA ALA A 46 -5.09 2.60 -18.75
C ALA A 46 -3.61 2.31 -18.46
N ILE A 47 -3.07 2.82 -17.35
CA ILE A 47 -1.69 2.53 -16.93
C ILE A 47 -1.53 1.05 -16.58
N MET A 48 -2.49 0.45 -15.86
CA MET A 48 -2.46 -0.95 -15.45
C MET A 48 -2.60 -1.93 -16.62
N ALA A 49 -3.36 -1.55 -17.66
CA ALA A 49 -3.54 -2.35 -18.88
C ALA A 49 -2.36 -2.29 -19.86
N THR A 50 -1.40 -1.39 -19.65
CA THR A 50 -0.27 -1.18 -20.58
C THR A 50 1.07 -1.63 -19.97
N LYS A 51 2.14 -1.57 -20.77
CA LYS A 51 3.52 -1.75 -20.29
C LYS A 51 3.91 -0.74 -19.18
N GLY A 52 3.16 0.36 -19.02
CA GLY A 52 3.32 1.32 -17.92
C GLY A 52 3.10 0.73 -16.53
N ASN A 53 2.38 -0.40 -16.44
CA ASN A 53 2.15 -1.15 -15.21
C ASN A 53 3.47 -1.56 -14.53
N TYR A 54 4.42 -2.13 -15.28
CA TYR A 54 5.70 -2.58 -14.72
C TYR A 54 6.52 -1.43 -14.12
N ALA A 55 6.54 -0.28 -14.80
CA ALA A 55 7.25 0.91 -14.32
C ALA A 55 6.63 1.44 -13.02
N LEU A 56 5.29 1.46 -12.93
CA LEU A 56 4.57 1.85 -11.72
C LEU A 56 4.87 0.90 -10.56
N GLN A 57 4.75 -0.41 -10.78
CA GLN A 57 5.07 -1.43 -9.76
C GLN A 57 6.52 -1.32 -9.27
N SER A 58 7.47 -1.17 -10.20
CA SER A 58 8.89 -1.03 -9.85
C SER A 58 9.14 0.23 -9.01
N LYS A 59 8.49 1.35 -9.35
CA LYS A 59 8.59 2.59 -8.57
C LYS A 59 7.98 2.44 -7.18
N MET A 60 6.82 1.80 -7.04
CA MET A 60 6.22 1.53 -5.73
C MET A 60 7.11 0.64 -4.86
N LYS A 61 7.66 -0.44 -5.41
CA LYS A 61 8.60 -1.33 -4.72
C LYS A 61 9.82 -0.57 -4.21
N LYS A 62 10.43 0.26 -5.06
CA LYS A 62 11.60 1.09 -4.69
C LYS A 62 11.27 2.09 -3.59
N LEU A 63 10.11 2.74 -3.65
CA LEU A 63 9.70 3.72 -2.63
C LEU A 63 9.41 3.05 -1.28
N MET A 64 8.70 1.92 -1.27
CA MET A 64 8.50 1.13 -0.06
C MET A 64 9.83 0.65 0.51
N TRP A 65 10.72 0.09 -0.33
CA TRP A 65 12.05 -0.33 0.10
C TRP A 65 12.87 0.83 0.68
N SER A 66 13.05 1.93 -0.05
CA SER A 66 13.87 3.06 0.41
C SER A 66 13.35 3.63 1.73
N ASN A 67 12.05 3.81 1.88
CA ASN A 67 11.56 4.58 3.02
C ASN A 67 11.20 3.72 4.24
N ILE A 68 10.60 2.54 4.04
CA ILE A 68 10.29 1.60 5.14
C ILE A 68 11.58 0.89 5.56
N PHE A 69 12.27 0.37 4.54
CA PHE A 69 13.53 -0.38 4.54
C PHE A 69 14.72 0.48 4.95
N GLU A 70 15.28 1.13 3.94
CA GLU A 70 16.59 1.78 3.95
C GLU A 70 16.70 2.91 4.97
N LYS A 71 15.72 3.79 5.00
CA LYS A 71 15.67 4.95 5.88
C LYS A 71 15.06 4.65 7.25
N ASN A 72 14.54 3.44 7.47
CA ASN A 72 13.79 3.06 8.69
C ASN A 72 12.76 4.14 9.10
N CYS A 73 12.08 4.77 8.15
CA CYS A 73 11.15 5.86 8.47
C CYS A 73 9.94 5.34 9.28
N ILE A 74 9.68 4.04 9.23
CA ILE A 74 8.69 3.36 10.06
C ILE A 74 9.38 2.70 11.26
N SER A 75 9.26 3.28 12.45
CA SER A 75 9.88 2.77 13.69
C SER A 75 9.34 1.40 14.15
N LEU A 76 8.29 0.85 13.52
CA LEU A 76 7.81 -0.52 13.76
C LEU A 76 8.79 -1.56 13.20
N VAL A 77 9.55 -1.17 12.18
CA VAL A 77 10.44 -2.07 11.47
C VAL A 77 11.77 -2.13 12.19
N LYS A 78 11.92 -3.17 13.02
CA LYS A 78 13.19 -3.52 13.65
C LYS A 78 13.93 -4.49 12.74
N ARG A 79 14.88 -3.98 11.96
CA ARG A 79 15.64 -4.78 10.97
C ARG A 79 16.29 -6.01 11.59
N GLU A 80 16.80 -5.87 12.81
CA GLU A 80 17.41 -6.94 13.58
C GLU A 80 16.43 -8.04 14.00
N LYS A 81 15.12 -7.79 13.92
CA LYS A 81 14.06 -8.75 14.24
C LYS A 81 13.35 -9.30 13.01
N MET A 82 13.80 -8.96 11.81
CA MET A 82 13.20 -9.48 10.59
C MET A 82 13.42 -10.99 10.47
N LEU A 83 12.36 -11.70 10.11
CA LEU A 83 12.41 -13.14 9.87
C LEU A 83 12.79 -13.50 8.43
N VAL A 84 12.80 -12.52 7.53
CA VAL A 84 13.13 -12.65 6.10
C VAL A 84 13.89 -11.40 5.63
N PRO A 85 14.67 -11.47 4.54
CA PRO A 85 15.34 -10.28 4.01
C PRO A 85 14.33 -9.20 3.60
N GLY A 86 14.63 -7.95 3.96
CA GLY A 86 13.68 -6.84 3.83
C GLY A 86 13.30 -6.51 2.38
N GLU A 87 14.18 -6.77 1.42
CA GLU A 87 13.95 -6.53 -0.02
C GLU A 87 12.83 -7.43 -0.56
N TYR A 88 12.82 -8.70 -0.13
CA TYR A 88 11.78 -9.65 -0.49
C TYR A 88 10.45 -9.28 0.19
N LEU A 89 10.51 -8.89 1.47
CA LEU A 89 9.32 -8.43 2.20
C LEU A 89 8.72 -7.16 1.57
N ALA A 90 9.53 -6.17 1.23
CA ALA A 90 9.12 -4.95 0.54
C ALA A 90 8.45 -5.27 -0.80
N SER A 91 9.08 -6.16 -1.58
CA SER A 91 8.56 -6.58 -2.88
C SER A 91 7.22 -7.32 -2.75
N TYR A 92 7.08 -8.18 -1.74
CA TYR A 92 5.85 -8.89 -1.43
C TYR A 92 4.72 -7.91 -1.06
N ILE A 93 4.95 -7.04 -0.07
CA ILE A 93 3.96 -6.05 0.39
C ILE A 93 3.51 -5.15 -0.76
N ALA A 94 4.46 -4.60 -1.52
CA ALA A 94 4.16 -3.73 -2.66
C ALA A 94 3.32 -4.44 -3.73
N SER A 95 3.64 -5.70 -4.03
CA SER A 95 2.91 -6.49 -5.02
C SER A 95 1.50 -6.82 -4.54
N ALA A 96 1.33 -7.19 -3.27
CA ALA A 96 0.03 -7.46 -2.67
C ALA A 96 -0.87 -6.22 -2.67
N HIS A 97 -0.34 -5.06 -2.26
CA HIS A 97 -1.09 -3.80 -2.28
C HIS A 97 -1.49 -3.40 -3.70
N PHE A 98 -0.58 -3.56 -4.66
CA PHE A 98 -0.87 -3.29 -6.07
C PHE A 98 -1.99 -4.18 -6.60
N GLY A 99 -1.97 -5.48 -6.29
CA GLY A 99 -3.02 -6.42 -6.67
C GLY A 99 -4.39 -6.04 -6.12
N VAL A 100 -4.48 -5.59 -4.87
CA VAL A 100 -5.74 -5.11 -4.27
C VAL A 100 -6.31 -3.90 -5.00
N ILE A 101 -5.46 -2.92 -5.36
CA ILE A 101 -5.90 -1.73 -6.10
C ILE A 101 -6.36 -2.12 -7.51
N GLN A 102 -5.63 -3.03 -8.17
CA GLN A 102 -5.97 -3.51 -9.50
C GLN A 102 -7.33 -4.24 -9.50
N GLU A 103 -7.54 -5.18 -8.57
CA GLU A 103 -8.81 -5.90 -8.43
C GLU A 103 -9.99 -4.95 -8.22
N TRP A 104 -9.82 -3.93 -7.36
CA TRP A 104 -10.85 -2.93 -7.11
C TRP A 104 -11.21 -2.13 -8.37
N LEU A 105 -10.20 -1.72 -9.15
CA LEU A 105 -10.42 -1.03 -10.41
C LEU A 105 -11.10 -1.92 -11.46
N ASP A 106 -10.70 -3.19 -11.56
CA ASP A 106 -11.24 -4.17 -12.51
C ASP A 106 -12.70 -4.53 -12.19
N ARG A 107 -13.05 -4.56 -10.90
CA ARG A 107 -14.44 -4.73 -10.44
C ARG A 107 -15.32 -3.49 -10.62
N GLY A 108 -14.77 -2.40 -11.15
CA GLY A 108 -15.52 -1.16 -11.39
C GLY A 108 -15.69 -0.28 -10.15
N ARG A 109 -14.79 -0.42 -9.16
CA ARG A 109 -14.76 0.39 -7.94
C ARG A 109 -16.05 0.30 -7.12
N GLN A 110 -16.47 -0.94 -6.84
CA GLN A 110 -17.74 -1.22 -6.15
C GLN A 110 -17.73 -0.75 -4.69
N GLU A 111 -16.61 -0.95 -4.01
CA GLU A 111 -16.37 -0.51 -2.64
C GLU A 111 -15.94 0.97 -2.59
N SER A 112 -16.30 1.70 -1.55
CA SER A 112 -15.84 3.08 -1.35
C SER A 112 -14.34 3.13 -1.01
N PRO A 113 -13.67 4.28 -1.20
CA PRO A 113 -12.29 4.48 -0.74
C PRO A 113 -12.07 4.14 0.74
N GLU A 114 -13.04 4.41 1.60
CA GLU A 114 -13.02 4.05 3.03
C GLU A 114 -13.14 2.56 3.27
N GLU A 115 -14.00 1.87 2.52
CA GLU A 115 -14.12 0.41 2.58
C GLU A 115 -12.83 -0.26 2.14
N MET A 116 -12.26 0.18 1.02
CA MET A 116 -10.99 -0.34 0.52
C MET A 116 -9.83 -0.07 1.48
N ALA A 117 -9.80 1.10 2.12
CA ALA A 117 -8.81 1.37 3.14
C ALA A 117 -8.91 0.40 4.32
N ARG A 118 -10.13 0.12 4.81
CA ARG A 118 -10.36 -0.87 5.87
C ARG A 118 -9.90 -2.27 5.45
N ILE A 119 -10.24 -2.70 4.24
CA ILE A 119 -9.83 -3.99 3.67
C ILE A 119 -8.29 -4.10 3.66
N LEU A 120 -7.61 -3.10 3.08
CA LEU A 120 -6.17 -3.13 2.91
C LEU A 120 -5.42 -3.09 4.25
N VAL A 121 -5.88 -2.28 5.21
CA VAL A 121 -5.36 -2.26 6.59
C VAL A 121 -5.52 -3.63 7.21
N ASN A 122 -6.71 -4.23 7.13
CA ASN A 122 -6.97 -5.52 7.76
C ASN A 122 -6.04 -6.63 7.25
N ILE A 123 -5.86 -6.73 5.93
CA ILE A 123 -4.96 -7.69 5.29
C ILE A 123 -3.50 -7.42 5.66
N THR A 124 -3.09 -6.15 5.70
CA THR A 124 -1.70 -5.76 5.94
C THR A 124 -1.26 -6.06 7.37
N PHE A 125 -2.12 -5.78 8.36
CA PHE A 125 -1.74 -5.93 9.78
C PHE A 125 -1.96 -7.33 10.34
N HIS A 126 -3.00 -8.03 9.89
CA HIS A 126 -3.27 -9.39 10.36
C HIS A 126 -2.66 -10.46 9.45
N GLY A 127 -2.25 -10.07 8.25
CA GLY A 127 -1.75 -10.97 7.23
C GLY A 127 -2.87 -11.63 6.42
N PRO A 128 -2.56 -12.09 5.20
CA PRO A 128 -3.56 -12.64 4.29
C PRO A 128 -4.17 -13.96 4.77
N LEU A 129 -3.44 -14.79 5.52
CA LEU A 129 -3.96 -16.07 6.02
C LEU A 129 -4.99 -15.85 7.14
N PHE A 130 -4.78 -14.83 7.99
CA PHE A 130 -5.80 -14.41 8.95
C PHE A 130 -7.02 -13.83 8.23
N ALA A 131 -6.81 -12.95 7.25
CA ALA A 131 -7.91 -12.38 6.45
C ALA A 131 -8.71 -13.45 5.67
N ALA A 132 -8.09 -14.58 5.34
CA ALA A 132 -8.74 -15.74 4.75
C ALA A 132 -9.49 -16.64 5.76
N GLY A 133 -9.44 -16.34 7.06
CA GLY A 133 -10.07 -17.14 8.12
C GLY A 133 -9.33 -18.42 8.49
N ILE A 134 -8.05 -18.57 8.10
CA ILE A 134 -7.26 -19.79 8.38
C ILE A 134 -6.76 -19.82 9.84
N PHE A 135 -6.56 -18.64 10.43
CA PHE A 135 -6.04 -18.48 11.80
C PHE A 135 -6.98 -17.64 12.69
N SER A 136 -8.28 -17.57 12.35
CA SER A 136 -9.30 -16.80 13.06
C SER A 136 -9.95 -17.56 14.22
#